data_AF-A0A2I9D5F0-F1
#
_entry.id   AF-A0A2I9D5F0-F1
#
_cell.length_a   1.000
_cell.length_b   1.000
_cell.length_c   1.000
_cell.angle_alpha   90.00
_cell.angle_beta   90.00
_cell.angle_gamma   90.00
#
_symmetry.space_group_name_H-M   'P 1'
#
loop_
_entity.id
_entity.type
_entity.pdbx_description
1 polymer ?
#
loop_
_entity_poly.entity_id
_entity_poly.type
_entity_poly.pdbx_seq_one_letter_code
_entity_poly.pdbx_strand_id
1 'polypeptide(L)'
;MKPTADQLRQLLDLPEQIHGLDRTLNGLKSDKKKKEREVEASKARHRIRISKEGGYSNAEDRAAALTIALEDDPKHAALVERLEALGGMIRAQEAQRDLLRRTREALRVQAGLHIVGKLEELVKDKDLVAMVGKGWLA
;
A
#
# COMPACT_ATOMS: atom_id res chain seq x y z
N MET A 1 11.27 -14.26 -25.71
CA MET A 1 12.28 -14.74 -24.75
C MET A 1 11.62 -15.70 -23.78
N LYS A 2 12.20 -16.89 -23.53
CA LYS A 2 11.64 -17.89 -22.61
C LYS A 2 11.76 -17.38 -21.16
N PRO A 3 10.69 -17.39 -20.35
CA PRO A 3 10.79 -17.06 -18.94
C PRO A 3 11.65 -18.10 -18.21
N THR A 4 12.50 -17.64 -17.30
CA THR A 4 13.37 -18.52 -16.51
C THR A 4 12.56 -19.24 -15.42
N ALA A 5 13.11 -20.33 -14.88
CA ALA A 5 12.49 -21.03 -13.75
C ALA A 5 12.30 -20.11 -12.54
N ASP A 6 13.27 -19.22 -12.28
CA ASP A 6 13.21 -18.26 -11.19
C ASP A 6 12.12 -17.20 -11.41
N GLN A 7 11.92 -16.74 -12.65
CA GLN A 7 10.83 -15.82 -13.00
C GLN A 7 9.44 -16.45 -12.79
N LEU A 8 9.29 -17.74 -13.09
CA LEU A 8 8.04 -18.47 -12.86
C LEU A 8 7.78 -18.69 -11.37
N ARG A 9 8.82 -19.04 -10.59
CA ARG A 9 8.71 -19.12 -9.12
C ARG A 9 8.31 -17.78 -8.51
N GLN A 10 9.01 -16.72 -8.90
CA GLN A 10 8.70 -15.36 -8.46
C GLN A 10 7.25 -14.97 -8.78
N LEU A 11 6.73 -15.35 -9.95
CA LEU A 11 5.34 -15.08 -10.31
C LEU A 11 4.32 -15.77 -9.39
N LEU A 12 4.66 -16.95 -8.86
CA LEU A 12 3.84 -17.70 -7.90
C LEU A 12 3.92 -17.13 -6.48
N ASP A 13 5.09 -16.60 -6.07
CA ASP A 13 5.32 -16.08 -4.72
C ASP A 13 4.84 -14.63 -4.53
N LEU A 14 4.90 -13.81 -5.58
CA LEU A 14 4.52 -12.39 -5.54
C LEU A 14 3.10 -12.11 -5.01
N PRO A 15 2.05 -12.88 -5.36
CA PRO A 15 0.72 -12.71 -4.78
C PRO A 15 0.70 -12.75 -3.25
N GLU A 16 1.42 -13.70 -2.64
CA GLU A 16 1.45 -13.84 -1.18
C GLU A 16 2.23 -12.69 -0.53
N GLN A 17 3.34 -12.27 -1.14
CA GLN A 17 4.10 -11.10 -0.68
C GLN A 17 3.25 -9.82 -0.73
N ILE A 18 2.52 -9.59 -1.83
CA ILE A 18 1.59 -8.45 -1.98
C ILE A 18 0.51 -8.51 -0.90
N HIS A 19 -0.08 -9.68 -0.66
CA HIS A 19 -1.10 -9.85 0.37
C HIS A 19 -0.55 -9.61 1.79
N GLY A 20 0.70 -10.03 2.06
CA GLY A 20 1.43 -9.71 3.29
C GLY A 20 1.56 -8.21 3.50
N LEU A 21 1.97 -7.47 2.46
CA LEU A 21 2.09 -6.01 2.51
C LEU A 21 0.73 -5.32 2.70
N ASP A 22 -0.33 -5.80 2.05
CA ASP A 22 -1.67 -5.25 2.21
C ASP A 22 -2.19 -5.42 3.66
N ARG A 23 -1.89 -6.56 4.32
CA ARG A 23 -2.18 -6.74 5.75
C ARG A 23 -1.42 -5.74 6.63
N THR A 24 -0.12 -5.57 6.40
CA THR A 24 0.70 -4.60 7.14
C THR A 24 0.20 -3.17 6.94
N LEU A 25 -0.13 -2.79 5.71
CA LEU A 25 -0.69 -1.48 5.38
C LEU A 25 -2.02 -1.22 6.09
N ASN A 26 -2.90 -2.22 6.14
CA ASN A 26 -4.17 -2.08 6.86
C ASN A 26 -3.94 -1.89 8.37
N GLY A 27 -2.99 -2.61 8.95
CA GLY A 27 -2.56 -2.40 10.34
C GLY A 27 -2.07 -0.97 10.59
N LEU A 28 -1.13 -0.51 9.77
CA LEU A 28 -0.56 0.84 9.87
C LEU A 28 -1.62 1.94 9.68
N LYS A 29 -2.55 1.77 8.73
CA LYS A 29 -3.65 2.72 8.49
C LYS A 29 -4.62 2.76 9.68
N SER A 30 -4.92 1.60 10.27
CA SER A 30 -5.73 1.52 11.49
C SER A 30 -5.05 2.23 12.66
N ASP A 31 -3.76 1.98 12.87
CA ASP A 31 -2.97 2.63 13.92
C ASP A 31 -2.89 4.14 13.71
N LYS A 32 -2.68 4.59 12.47
CA LYS A 32 -2.69 6.02 12.13
C LYS A 32 -4.04 6.65 12.49
N LYS A 33 -5.15 6.03 12.10
CA LYS A 33 -6.50 6.52 12.43
C LYS A 33 -6.75 6.56 13.95
N LYS A 34 -6.21 5.60 14.70
CA LYS A 34 -6.26 5.61 16.16
C LYS A 34 -5.48 6.82 16.72
N LYS A 35 -4.28 7.07 16.23
CA LYS A 35 -3.47 8.22 16.65
C LYS A 35 -4.06 9.57 16.26
N GLU A 36 -4.71 9.68 15.10
CA GLU A 36 -5.45 10.88 14.70
C GLU A 36 -6.57 11.22 15.70
N ARG A 37 -7.31 10.19 16.15
CA ARG A 37 -8.34 10.37 17.21
C ARG A 37 -7.73 10.79 18.54
N GLU A 38 -6.59 10.24 18.92
CA GLU A 38 -5.88 10.63 20.15
C GLU A 38 -5.40 12.08 20.10
N VAL A 39 -4.92 12.56 18.94
CA VAL A 39 -4.56 13.96 18.69
C VAL A 39 -5.77 14.88 18.85
N GLU A 40 -6.88 14.56 18.19
CA GLU A 40 -8.11 15.37 18.29
C GLU A 40 -8.67 15.38 19.72
N ALA A 41 -8.60 14.25 20.43
CA ALA A 41 -8.94 14.19 21.85
C ALA A 41 -8.02 15.09 22.70
N SER A 42 -6.72 15.17 22.38
CA SER A 42 -5.82 16.11 23.06
C SER A 42 -6.22 17.55 22.81
N LYS A 43 -6.42 17.94 21.55
CA LYS A 43 -6.87 19.29 21.18
C LYS A 43 -8.16 19.66 21.90
N ALA A 44 -9.12 18.74 21.97
CA ALA A 44 -10.38 18.96 22.67
C ALA A 44 -10.17 19.21 24.19
N ARG A 45 -9.28 18.46 24.85
CA ARG A 45 -8.93 18.69 26.27
C ARG A 45 -8.35 20.08 26.49
N HIS A 46 -7.42 20.51 25.64
CA HIS A 46 -6.82 21.84 25.73
C HIS A 46 -7.84 22.95 25.47
N ARG A 47 -8.72 22.79 24.48
CA ARG A 47 -9.83 23.73 24.22
C ARG A 47 -10.73 23.91 25.44
N ILE A 48 -11.12 22.81 26.09
CA ILE A 48 -11.96 22.86 27.29
C ILE A 48 -11.24 23.59 28.43
N ARG A 49 -9.94 23.31 28.63
CA ARG A 49 -9.14 23.97 29.67
C ARG A 49 -9.04 25.48 29.42
N ILE A 50 -8.67 25.90 28.22
CA ILE A 50 -8.55 27.30 27.82
C ILE A 50 -9.89 28.04 27.97
N SER A 51 -10.99 27.38 27.62
CA SER A 51 -12.33 27.95 27.82
C SER A 51 -12.70 28.12 29.30
N LYS A 52 -12.13 27.32 30.21
CA LYS A 52 -12.40 27.38 31.65
C LYS A 52 -11.50 28.36 32.39
N GLU A 53 -10.28 28.56 31.94
CA GLU A 53 -9.29 29.42 32.61
C GLU A 53 -9.72 30.90 32.62
N GLY A 54 -10.60 31.32 31.71
CA GLY A 54 -11.24 32.64 31.74
C GLY A 54 -10.24 33.78 31.49
N GLY A 55 -10.30 34.41 30.32
CA GLY A 55 -9.36 35.50 30.00
C GLY A 55 -9.20 35.80 28.51
N TYR A 56 -9.64 34.90 27.64
CA TYR A 56 -9.58 35.08 26.19
C TYR A 56 -10.91 35.65 25.68
N SER A 57 -10.92 36.94 25.41
CA SER A 57 -12.12 37.74 25.07
C SER A 57 -12.58 37.54 23.62
N ASN A 58 -11.67 37.23 22.71
CA ASN A 58 -11.96 36.97 21.30
C ASN A 58 -11.61 35.52 20.88
N ALA A 59 -11.99 35.13 19.66
CA ALA A 59 -11.73 33.78 19.14
C ALA A 59 -10.26 33.55 18.71
N GLU A 60 -9.56 34.62 18.31
CA GLU A 60 -8.17 34.57 17.84
C GLU A 60 -7.22 34.29 19.00
N ASP A 61 -7.42 34.96 20.14
CA ASP A 61 -6.66 34.75 21.37
C ASP A 61 -6.83 33.31 21.89
N ARG A 62 -8.05 32.75 21.78
CA ARG A 62 -8.32 31.34 22.13
C ARG A 62 -7.60 30.37 21.19
N ALA A 63 -7.50 30.71 19.90
CA ALA A 63 -6.78 29.90 18.93
C ALA A 63 -5.27 29.96 19.17
N ALA A 64 -4.71 31.14 19.44
CA ALA A 64 -3.30 31.32 19.76
C ALA A 64 -2.92 30.58 21.05
N ALA A 65 -3.74 30.72 22.11
CA ALA A 65 -3.55 29.99 23.36
C ALA A 65 -3.62 28.47 23.18
N LEU A 66 -4.48 27.98 22.27
CA LEU A 66 -4.56 26.57 21.94
C LEU A 66 -3.28 26.08 21.27
N THR A 67 -2.72 26.85 20.34
CA THR A 67 -1.46 26.52 19.68
C THR A 67 -0.32 26.40 20.69
N ILE A 68 -0.13 27.41 21.54
CA ILE A 68 0.91 27.41 22.57
C ILE A 68 0.74 26.22 23.52
N ALA A 69 -0.48 25.98 24.00
CA ALA A 69 -0.78 24.87 24.89
C ALA A 69 -0.52 23.48 24.29
N LEU A 70 -0.57 23.35 22.97
CA LEU A 70 -0.27 22.11 22.24
C LEU A 70 1.23 21.97 21.95
N GLU A 71 1.93 23.07 21.67
CA GLU A 71 3.38 23.11 21.51
C GLU A 71 4.09 22.76 22.83
N ASP A 72 3.55 23.22 23.95
CA ASP A 72 4.08 22.94 25.29
C ASP A 72 3.67 21.56 25.84
N ASP A 73 2.76 20.81 25.18
CA ASP A 73 2.35 19.47 25.62
C ASP A 73 3.27 18.39 25.01
N PRO A 74 4.22 17.81 25.78
CA PRO A 74 5.13 16.79 25.25
C PRO A 74 4.38 15.53 24.80
N LYS A 75 3.20 15.24 25.36
CA LYS A 75 2.37 14.10 24.92
C LYS A 75 1.73 14.39 23.58
N HIS A 76 1.33 15.64 23.33
CA HIS A 76 0.81 16.03 22.03
C HIS A 76 1.89 15.99 20.96
N ALA A 77 3.07 16.55 21.25
CA ALA A 77 4.22 16.49 20.35
C ALA A 77 4.57 15.05 19.96
N ALA A 78 4.67 14.14 20.94
CA ALA A 78 4.93 12.72 20.68
C ALA A 78 3.85 12.04 19.83
N LEU A 79 2.57 12.44 19.96
CA LEU A 79 1.49 11.92 19.13
C LEU A 79 1.61 12.39 17.68
N VAL A 80 2.00 13.65 17.47
CA VAL A 80 2.22 14.23 16.13
C VAL A 80 3.41 13.56 15.45
N GLU A 81 4.56 13.45 16.14
CA GLU A 81 5.74 12.73 15.62
C GLU A 81 5.40 11.28 15.25
N ARG A 82 4.60 10.61 16.09
CA ARG A 82 4.17 9.23 15.79
C ARG A 82 3.27 9.17 14.55
N LEU A 83 2.40 10.15 14.33
CA LEU A 83 1.58 10.23 13.12
C LEU A 83 2.41 10.43 11.86
N GLU A 84 3.43 11.28 11.92
CA GLU A 84 4.35 11.50 10.82
C GLU A 84 5.14 10.22 10.51
N ALA A 85 5.64 9.54 11.54
CA ALA A 85 6.33 8.27 11.39
C ALA A 85 5.43 7.20 10.75
N LEU A 86 4.18 7.07 11.21
CA LEU A 86 3.20 6.17 10.60
C LEU A 86 2.90 6.54 9.14
N GLY A 87 2.80 7.84 8.82
CA GLY A 87 2.65 8.33 7.45
C GLY A 87 3.85 7.99 6.55
N GLY A 88 5.06 8.10 7.08
CA GLY A 88 6.29 7.67 6.39
C GLY A 88 6.30 6.16 6.12
N MET A 89 5.96 5.34 7.13
CA MET A 89 5.88 3.89 6.99
C MET A 89 4.84 3.47 5.95
N ILE A 90 3.64 4.06 5.98
CA ILE A 90 2.58 3.77 5.00
C ILE A 90 3.07 4.07 3.57
N ARG A 91 3.66 5.24 3.34
CA ARG A 91 4.17 5.61 2.00
C ARG A 91 5.24 4.65 1.50
N ALA A 92 6.17 4.25 2.38
CA ALA A 92 7.22 3.29 2.03
C ALA A 92 6.63 1.92 1.65
N GLN A 93 5.67 1.42 2.44
CA GLN A 93 5.01 0.13 2.21
C GLN A 93 4.10 0.16 0.97
N GLU A 94 3.43 1.28 0.68
CA GLU A 94 2.65 1.46 -0.56
C GLU A 94 3.56 1.46 -1.78
N ALA A 95 4.70 2.16 -1.73
CA ALA A 95 5.69 2.15 -2.81
C ALA A 95 6.24 0.73 -3.07
N GLN A 96 6.54 -0.03 -2.01
CA GLN A 96 7.00 -1.41 -2.13
C GLN A 96 5.92 -2.31 -2.76
N ARG A 97 4.67 -2.20 -2.30
CA ARG A 97 3.55 -2.98 -2.86
C ARG A 97 3.35 -2.66 -4.35
N ASP A 98 3.39 -1.39 -4.71
CA ASP A 98 3.18 -0.96 -6.09
C ASP A 98 4.33 -1.42 -7.00
N LEU A 99 5.56 -1.45 -6.49
CA LEU A 99 6.69 -2.08 -7.18
C LEU A 99 6.42 -3.57 -7.43
N LEU A 100 6.05 -4.34 -6.40
CA LEU A 100 5.75 -5.77 -6.55
C LEU A 100 4.60 -6.03 -7.53
N ARG A 101 3.57 -5.18 -7.53
CA ARG A 101 2.46 -5.27 -8.50
C ARG A 101 2.94 -5.04 -9.93
N ARG A 102 3.79 -4.04 -10.17
CA ARG A 102 4.40 -3.77 -11.49
C ARG A 102 5.30 -4.92 -11.92
N THR A 103 6.15 -5.43 -11.03
CA THR A 103 7.01 -6.59 -11.30
C THR A 103 6.19 -7.82 -11.67
N ARG A 104 5.12 -8.10 -10.91
CA ARG A 104 4.22 -9.21 -11.20
C ARG A 104 3.59 -9.06 -12.58
N GLU A 105 3.09 -7.87 -12.92
CA GLU A 105 2.45 -7.64 -14.22
C GLU A 105 3.45 -7.80 -15.38
N ALA A 106 4.65 -7.26 -15.24
CA ALA A 106 5.71 -7.44 -16.23
C ALA A 106 6.04 -8.92 -16.46
N LEU A 107 6.16 -9.71 -15.40
CA LEU A 107 6.40 -11.15 -15.49
C LEU A 107 5.22 -11.90 -16.13
N ARG A 108 3.97 -11.53 -15.81
CA ARG A 108 2.77 -12.11 -16.43
C ARG A 108 2.73 -11.87 -17.93
N VAL A 109 2.95 -10.63 -18.36
CA VAL A 109 2.97 -10.26 -19.78
C VAL A 109 4.08 -11.01 -20.49
N GLN A 110 5.28 -11.07 -19.92
CA GLN A 110 6.40 -11.80 -20.52
C GLN A 110 6.11 -13.29 -20.66
N ALA A 111 5.57 -13.94 -19.63
CA ALA A 111 5.20 -15.35 -19.67
C ALA A 111 4.08 -15.61 -20.70
N GLY A 112 3.06 -14.74 -20.74
CA GLY A 112 1.96 -14.82 -21.71
C GLY A 112 2.43 -14.72 -23.15
N LEU A 113 3.28 -13.73 -23.46
CA LEU A 113 3.87 -13.57 -24.79
C LEU A 113 4.69 -14.79 -25.21
N HIS A 114 5.41 -15.42 -24.27
CA HIS A 114 6.15 -16.64 -24.57
C HIS A 114 5.22 -17.82 -24.89
N ILE A 115 4.14 -18.00 -24.13
CA ILE A 115 3.15 -19.05 -24.36
C ILE A 115 2.49 -18.87 -25.74
N VAL A 116 2.06 -17.64 -26.06
CA VAL A 116 1.46 -17.33 -27.37
C VAL A 116 2.44 -17.64 -28.49
N GLY A 117 3.70 -17.20 -28.39
CA GLY A 117 4.71 -17.51 -29.40
C GLY A 117 4.96 -19.01 -29.57
N LYS A 118 4.95 -19.79 -28.48
CA LYS A 118 5.08 -21.25 -28.54
C LYS A 118 3.86 -21.93 -29.17
N LEU A 119 2.66 -21.43 -28.90
CA LEU A 119 1.44 -21.92 -29.54
C LEU A 119 1.45 -21.62 -31.04
N GLU A 120 1.88 -20.43 -31.46
CA GLU A 120 2.02 -20.09 -32.88
C GLU A 120 3.04 -20.98 -33.58
N GLU A 121 4.18 -21.29 -32.94
CA GLU A 121 5.17 -22.24 -33.46
C GLU A 121 4.54 -23.64 -33.65
N LEU A 122 3.80 -24.14 -32.65
CA LEU A 122 3.12 -25.44 -32.71
C LEU A 122 2.02 -25.49 -33.78
N VAL A 123 1.27 -24.39 -33.99
CA VAL A 123 0.24 -24.32 -35.03
C VAL A 123 0.84 -24.25 -36.44
N LYS A 124 2.04 -23.68 -36.59
CA LYS A 124 2.77 -23.65 -37.88
C LYS A 124 3.45 -24.99 -38.21
N ASP A 125 3.52 -25.91 -37.24
CA ASP A 125 4.10 -27.24 -37.43
C ASP A 125 3.16 -28.11 -38.28
N LYS A 126 3.53 -28.26 -39.57
CA LYS A 126 2.71 -28.95 -40.58
C LYS A 126 2.46 -30.42 -40.23
N ASP A 127 3.38 -31.06 -39.53
CA ASP A 127 3.26 -32.48 -39.14
C ASP A 127 2.25 -32.65 -38.00
N LEU A 128 2.21 -31.69 -37.08
CA LEU A 128 1.27 -31.67 -35.96
C LEU A 128 -0.15 -31.35 -36.44
N VAL A 129 -0.29 -30.40 -37.38
CA VAL A 129 -1.56 -30.12 -38.07
C VAL A 129 -2.05 -31.35 -38.86
N ALA A 130 -1.15 -32.06 -39.54
CA ALA A 130 -1.48 -33.28 -40.26
C ALA A 130 -1.88 -34.45 -39.33
N MET A 131 -1.23 -34.61 -38.17
CA MET A 131 -1.61 -35.61 -37.16
C MET A 131 -2.96 -35.32 -36.50
N VAL A 132 -3.23 -34.06 -36.13
CA VAL A 132 -4.54 -33.67 -35.55
C VAL A 132 -5.64 -33.80 -36.60
N GLY A 133 -5.40 -33.36 -37.84
CA GLY A 133 -6.36 -33.48 -38.94
C GLY A 133 -6.68 -34.94 -39.32
N LYS A 134 -5.74 -35.87 -39.15
CA LYS A 134 -5.97 -37.31 -39.36
C LYS A 134 -6.62 -38.01 -38.15
N GLY A 135 -6.42 -37.51 -36.94
CA GLY A 135 -6.94 -38.11 -35.70
C GLY A 135 -8.37 -37.69 -35.33
N TRP A 136 -8.90 -36.60 -35.90
CA TRP A 136 -10.28 -36.13 -35.66
C TRP A 136 -11.29 -36.52 -36.76
N LEU A 137 -10.81 -37.10 -37.87
CA LEU A 137 -11.63 -37.56 -38.99
C LEU A 137 -11.63 -39.11 -39.14
N ALA A 138 -11.12 -39.82 -38.14
CA ALA A 138 -11.17 -41.29 -38.04
C ALA A 138 -12.19 -41.73 -36.98
#